data_AF-A0A2E7VU76-F1
#
_entry.id   AF-A0A2E7VU76-F1
#
_cell.length_a   1.000
_cell.length_b   1.000
_cell.length_c   1.000
_cell.angle_alpha   90.00
_cell.angle_beta   90.00
_cell.angle_gamma   90.00
#
_symmetry.space_group_name_H-M   'P 1'
#
loop_
_entity.id
_entity.type
_entity.pdbx_description
1 polymer ?
#
loop_
_entity_poly.entity_id
_entity_poly.type
_entity_poly.pdbx_seq_one_letter_code
_entity_poly.pdbx_strand_id
1 'polypeptide(L)'
;MNAFNPNKRFYGLDALRAIAMFMGIVLHAALPYVNFNIPDWPSEKSSSEPITVTFQFIHLWRMPLFFILSGFFSNLLITRHNWAYWWKNRIFRVLFPLIIFSPIMMTTLPWIWAFGYTQKSDFIVSMAGYPYHLWFLWHLIIFLVISVILKLYFLIFTKILISLKLNILINISSNIKHYFLKFLFYSKIPIPFILCISLLSFGESGTELVA
;
A
#
# COMPACT_ATOMS: atom_id res chain seq x y z
N MET A 1 28.02 20.91 4.91
CA MET A 1 27.26 19.65 5.06
C MET A 1 26.29 19.85 6.22
N ASN A 2 25.03 20.16 5.95
CA ASN A 2 24.09 20.58 7.00
C ASN A 2 23.59 19.37 7.79
N ALA A 3 23.70 19.50 9.12
CA ALA A 3 23.22 18.58 10.13
C ALA A 3 21.79 18.09 9.82
N PHE A 4 21.57 16.78 9.97
CA PHE A 4 20.23 16.20 10.01
C PHE A 4 19.46 16.90 11.15
N ASN A 5 18.61 17.87 10.81
CA ASN A 5 17.74 18.50 11.79
C ASN A 5 16.64 17.48 12.14
N PRO A 6 16.61 16.91 13.36
CA PRO A 6 15.68 15.86 13.73
C PRO A 6 14.22 16.31 13.61
N ASN A 7 13.95 17.62 13.58
CA ASN A 7 12.62 18.20 13.50
C ASN A 7 12.22 18.68 12.09
N LYS A 8 13.03 18.44 11.05
CA LYS A 8 12.69 18.89 9.69
C LYS A 8 11.43 18.18 9.17
N ARG A 9 10.33 18.90 9.02
CA ARG A 9 9.08 18.38 8.43
C ARG A 9 9.19 18.36 6.91
N PHE A 10 8.74 17.27 6.29
CA PHE A 10 8.78 17.10 4.84
C PHE A 10 7.45 17.54 4.21
N TYR A 11 7.25 18.86 4.11
CA TYR A 11 6.01 19.44 3.60
C TYR A 11 5.62 18.95 2.20
N GLY A 12 6.60 18.71 1.32
CA GLY A 12 6.33 18.17 -0.01
C GLY A 12 5.75 16.75 0.00
N LEU A 13 6.21 15.89 0.92
CA LEU A 13 5.69 14.53 1.06
C LEU A 13 4.32 14.51 1.73
N ASP A 14 4.07 15.43 2.66
CA ASP A 14 2.76 15.65 3.26
C ASP A 14 1.75 16.12 2.19
N ALA A 15 2.15 17.06 1.32
CA ALA A 15 1.32 17.56 0.22
C ALA A 15 1.05 16.46 -0.82
N LEU A 16 2.07 15.70 -1.21
CA LEU A 16 1.91 14.56 -2.13
C LEU A 16 0.89 13.54 -1.59
N ARG A 17 1.00 13.21 -0.30
CA ARG A 17 0.03 12.34 0.38
C ARG A 17 -1.37 12.94 0.36
N ALA A 18 -1.52 14.24 0.63
CA ALA A 18 -2.83 14.90 0.64
C ALA A 18 -3.49 14.86 -0.75
N ILE A 19 -2.73 15.15 -1.80
CA ILE A 19 -3.19 15.06 -3.20
C ILE A 19 -3.61 13.62 -3.53
N ALA A 20 -2.78 12.64 -3.17
CA ALA A 20 -3.08 11.23 -3.35
C ALA A 20 -4.39 10.81 -2.64
N MET A 21 -4.66 11.30 -1.44
CA MET A 21 -5.91 11.03 -0.72
C MET A 21 -7.11 11.70 -1.42
N PHE A 22 -6.95 12.92 -1.94
CA PHE A 22 -8.02 13.63 -2.65
C PHE A 22 -8.41 12.92 -3.96
N MET A 23 -7.43 12.36 -4.69
CA MET A 23 -7.68 11.53 -5.88
C MET A 23 -8.52 10.28 -5.59
N GLY A 24 -8.64 9.85 -4.33
CA GLY A 24 -9.58 8.80 -3.92
C GLY A 24 -11.03 9.15 -4.20
N ILE A 25 -11.41 10.42 -3.99
CA ILE A 25 -12.78 10.91 -4.28
C ILE A 25 -13.08 10.79 -5.77
N VAL A 26 -12.11 11.16 -6.62
CA VAL A 26 -12.23 11.06 -8.08
C VAL A 26 -12.42 9.60 -8.51
N LEU A 27 -11.69 8.64 -7.91
CA LEU A 27 -11.90 7.21 -8.20
C LEU A 27 -13.32 6.77 -7.84
N HIS A 28 -13.81 7.10 -6.65
CA HIS A 28 -15.13 6.68 -6.21
C HIS A 28 -16.25 7.30 -7.04
N ALA A 29 -16.07 8.53 -7.53
CA ALA A 29 -16.99 9.16 -8.47
C ALA A 29 -16.96 8.51 -9.87
N ALA A 30 -15.82 7.96 -10.28
CA ALA A 30 -15.65 7.29 -11.57
C ALA A 30 -16.22 5.85 -11.58
N LEU A 31 -16.29 5.18 -10.44
CA LEU A 31 -16.69 3.76 -10.28
C LEU A 31 -17.96 3.34 -11.07
N PRO A 32 -19.06 4.11 -11.09
CA PRO A 32 -20.26 3.74 -11.86
C PRO A 32 -20.05 3.73 -13.38
N TYR A 33 -19.09 4.50 -13.87
CA TYR A 33 -18.81 4.70 -15.29
C TYR A 33 -17.69 3.79 -15.82
N VAL A 34 -17.09 2.97 -14.95
CA VAL A 34 -16.04 2.01 -15.30
C VAL A 34 -16.67 0.63 -15.49
N ASN A 35 -16.40 0.02 -16.64
CA ASN A 35 -16.81 -1.36 -16.90
C ASN A 35 -15.67 -2.31 -16.49
N PHE A 36 -15.86 -3.01 -15.38
CA PHE A 36 -14.88 -3.99 -14.87
C PHE A 36 -15.00 -5.37 -15.53
N ASN A 37 -15.97 -5.60 -16.42
CA ASN A 37 -16.31 -6.91 -16.99
C ASN A 37 -16.60 -7.98 -15.92
N ILE A 38 -17.19 -7.58 -14.79
CA ILE A 38 -17.57 -8.49 -13.69
C ILE A 38 -19.09 -8.61 -13.67
N PRO A 39 -19.66 -9.82 -13.56
CA PRO A 39 -21.11 -10.03 -13.63
C PRO A 39 -21.93 -9.19 -12.64
N ASP A 40 -21.38 -8.97 -11.44
CA ASP A 40 -22.09 -8.36 -10.32
C ASP A 40 -21.70 -6.89 -10.07
N TRP A 41 -21.13 -6.20 -11.06
CA TRP A 41 -20.84 -4.77 -10.96
C TRP A 41 -21.93 -3.92 -11.62
N PRO A 42 -22.63 -3.03 -10.90
CA PRO A 42 -23.72 -2.22 -11.40
C PRO A 42 -23.16 -1.00 -12.15
N SER A 43 -22.47 -1.25 -13.26
CA SER A 43 -21.99 -0.20 -14.16
C SER A 43 -23.12 0.35 -15.01
N GLU A 44 -23.02 1.63 -15.33
CA GLU A 44 -23.90 2.27 -16.29
C GLU A 44 -23.65 1.70 -17.70
N LYS A 45 -24.71 1.55 -18.51
CA LYS A 45 -24.60 1.03 -19.89
C LYS A 45 -23.72 1.88 -20.78
N SER A 46 -23.59 3.18 -20.49
CA SER A 46 -22.70 4.12 -21.16
C SER A 46 -21.37 4.27 -20.41
N SER A 47 -20.58 3.20 -20.34
CA SER A 47 -19.22 3.29 -19.82
C SER A 47 -18.38 4.22 -20.70
N SER A 48 -17.44 4.93 -20.08
CA SER A 48 -16.59 5.91 -20.78
C SER A 48 -15.14 5.47 -20.71
N GLU A 49 -14.52 5.27 -21.88
CA GLU A 49 -13.11 4.87 -21.99
C GLU A 49 -12.17 5.91 -21.36
N PRO A 50 -12.31 7.24 -21.60
CA PRO A 50 -11.50 8.24 -20.90
C PRO A 50 -11.61 8.19 -19.37
N ILE A 51 -12.80 7.92 -18.83
CA ILE A 51 -13.01 7.81 -17.38
C ILE A 51 -12.33 6.55 -16.85
N THR A 52 -12.41 5.45 -17.59
CA THR A 52 -11.74 4.19 -17.25
C THR A 52 -10.22 4.34 -17.24
N VAL A 53 -9.64 4.96 -18.26
CA VAL A 53 -8.19 5.25 -18.33
C VAL A 53 -7.75 6.13 -17.16
N THR A 54 -8.54 7.16 -16.82
CA THR A 54 -8.27 8.05 -15.69
C THR A 54 -8.33 7.30 -14.36
N PHE A 55 -9.34 6.46 -14.17
CA PHE A 55 -9.48 5.59 -13.00
C PHE A 55 -8.25 4.68 -12.84
N GLN A 56 -7.88 3.98 -13.92
CA GLN A 56 -6.75 3.05 -13.93
C GLN A 56 -5.43 3.75 -13.60
N PHE A 57 -5.15 4.88 -14.23
CA PHE A 57 -3.95 5.67 -13.97
C PHE A 57 -3.87 6.11 -12.50
N ILE A 58 -4.95 6.69 -11.96
CA ILE A 58 -4.98 7.15 -10.57
C ILE A 58 -4.80 5.96 -9.61
N HIS A 59 -5.46 4.83 -9.86
CA HIS A 59 -5.36 3.65 -9.02
C HIS A 59 -3.92 3.09 -9.02
N LEU A 60 -3.37 2.81 -10.20
CA LEU A 60 -2.03 2.25 -10.40
C LEU A 60 -0.92 3.16 -9.87
N TRP A 61 -1.07 4.47 -9.99
CA TRP A 61 -0.08 5.42 -9.47
C TRP A 61 -0.16 5.56 -7.94
N ARG A 62 -1.37 5.70 -7.41
CA ARG A 62 -1.59 6.06 -6.01
C ARG A 62 -1.26 4.90 -5.06
N MET A 63 -1.63 3.67 -5.42
CA MET A 63 -1.46 2.52 -4.51
C MET A 63 0.03 2.25 -4.18
N PRO A 64 0.95 2.11 -5.16
CA PRO A 64 2.38 1.98 -4.87
C PRO A 64 2.96 3.19 -4.14
N LEU A 65 2.52 4.41 -4.49
CA LEU A 65 2.95 5.63 -3.84
C LEU A 65 2.68 5.60 -2.33
N PHE A 66 1.50 5.15 -1.90
CA PHE A 66 1.18 5.04 -0.47
C PHE A 66 2.06 4.03 0.26
N PHE A 67 2.36 2.87 -0.35
CA PHE A 67 3.24 1.88 0.25
C PHE A 67 4.67 2.42 0.42
N ILE A 68 5.20 3.10 -0.60
CA ILE A 68 6.52 3.73 -0.55
C ILE A 68 6.57 4.82 0.53
N LEU A 69 5.57 5.71 0.57
CA LEU A 69 5.47 6.74 1.61
C LEU A 69 5.36 6.13 3.02
N SER A 70 4.59 5.04 3.18
CA SER A 70 4.46 4.33 4.45
C SER A 70 5.80 3.77 4.93
N GLY A 71 6.61 3.20 4.03
CA GLY A 71 7.98 2.76 4.34
C GLY A 71 8.90 3.91 4.73
N PHE A 72 8.89 5.00 3.95
CA PHE A 72 9.67 6.20 4.24
C PHE A 72 9.35 6.78 5.62
N PHE A 73 8.05 7.02 5.92
CA PHE A 73 7.63 7.55 7.21
C PHE A 73 7.86 6.57 8.36
N SER A 74 7.81 5.25 8.11
CA SER A 74 8.20 4.25 9.12
C SER A 74 9.65 4.44 9.56
N ASN A 75 10.58 4.56 8.60
CA ASN A 75 11.99 4.76 8.90
C ASN A 75 12.24 6.11 9.58
N LEU A 76 11.55 7.17 9.14
CA LEU A 76 11.62 8.48 9.78
C LEU A 76 11.15 8.45 11.24
N LEU A 77 10.09 7.69 11.53
CA LEU A 77 9.55 7.58 12.88
C LEU A 77 10.47 6.77 13.81
N ILE A 78 11.07 5.69 13.31
CA ILE A 78 12.06 4.88 14.05
C ILE A 78 13.32 5.69 14.37
N THR A 79 13.82 6.47 13.40
CA THR A 79 15.05 7.27 13.57
C THR A 79 14.87 8.44 14.55
N ARG A 80 13.66 8.97 14.70
CA ARG A 80 13.36 10.08 15.63
C ARG A 80 13.01 9.67 17.05
N HIS A 81 12.40 8.50 17.21
CA HIS A 81 11.93 8.02 18.50
C HIS A 81 12.67 6.73 18.85
N ASN A 82 11.99 5.60 18.78
CA ASN A 82 12.54 4.28 19.02
C ASN A 82 11.61 3.19 18.45
N TRP A 83 12.06 1.94 18.47
CA TRP A 83 11.30 0.79 17.99
C TRP A 83 10.01 0.53 18.78
N ALA A 84 10.00 0.80 20.09
CA ALA A 84 8.83 0.60 20.95
C ALA A 84 7.69 1.56 20.58
N TYR A 85 8.00 2.84 20.41
CA TYR A 85 7.05 3.85 19.97
C TYR A 85 6.50 3.55 18.57
N TRP A 86 7.36 3.07 17.66
CA TRP A 86 6.91 2.65 16.33
C TRP A 86 5.91 1.50 16.38
N TRP A 87 6.16 0.45 17.16
CA TRP A 87 5.22 -0.68 17.31
C TRP A 87 3.88 -0.24 17.89
N LYS A 88 3.91 0.55 18.98
CA LYS A 88 2.70 1.10 19.58
C LYS A 88 1.91 1.90 18.54
N ASN A 89 2.57 2.79 17.81
CA ASN A 89 1.95 3.60 16.77
C ASN A 89 1.31 2.75 15.66
N ARG A 90 1.95 1.65 15.24
CA ARG A 90 1.41 0.75 14.22
C ARG A 90 0.20 -0.04 14.70
N ILE A 91 0.21 -0.51 15.94
CA ILE A 91 -0.94 -1.21 16.53
C ILE A 91 -2.17 -0.29 16.54
N PHE A 92 -2.04 0.92 17.07
CA PHE A 92 -3.20 1.83 17.20
C PHE A 92 -3.67 2.44 15.87
N ARG A 93 -2.79 2.58 14.87
CA ARG A 93 -3.15 3.21 13.59
C ARG A 93 -3.44 2.23 12.45
N VAL A 94 -3.05 0.96 12.58
CA VAL A 94 -3.21 -0.04 11.51
C VAL A 94 -3.98 -1.26 12.02
N LEU A 95 -3.47 -1.98 13.04
CA LEU A 95 -4.13 -3.20 13.51
C LEU A 95 -5.48 -2.91 14.16
N PHE A 96 -5.55 -1.89 15.01
CA PHE A 96 -6.76 -1.57 15.76
C PHE A 96 -7.91 -1.14 14.84
N PRO A 97 -7.72 -0.21 13.86
CA PRO A 97 -8.74 0.07 12.86
C PRO A 97 -9.12 -1.17 12.04
N LEU A 98 -8.15 -2.01 11.65
CA LEU A 98 -8.45 -3.22 10.88
C LEU A 98 -9.37 -4.18 11.66
N ILE A 99 -9.08 -4.44 12.94
CA ILE A 99 -9.86 -5.37 13.77
C ILE A 99 -11.26 -4.82 14.04
N ILE A 100 -11.41 -3.52 14.29
CA ILE A 100 -12.71 -2.91 14.61
C ILE A 100 -13.58 -2.78 13.37
N PHE A 101 -13.02 -2.29 12.26
CA PHE A 101 -13.80 -2.05 11.06
C PHE A 101 -14.03 -3.33 10.24
N SER A 102 -13.24 -4.38 10.43
CA SER A 102 -13.44 -5.68 9.76
C SER A 102 -14.86 -6.25 9.94
N PRO A 103 -15.37 -6.49 11.17
CA PRO A 103 -16.73 -7.02 11.37
C PRO A 103 -17.81 -6.02 10.93
N ILE A 104 -17.54 -4.72 11.05
CA ILE A 104 -18.46 -3.68 10.57
C ILE A 104 -18.60 -3.82 9.04
N MET A 105 -17.50 -3.90 8.30
CA MET A 105 -17.54 -4.01 6.84
C MET A 105 -18.21 -5.30 6.36
N MET A 106 -17.96 -6.42 7.06
CA MET A 106 -18.59 -7.73 6.78
C MET A 106 -20.10 -7.78 6.99
N THR A 107 -20.64 -6.84 7.77
CA THR A 107 -22.09 -6.74 7.98
C THR A 107 -22.71 -5.67 7.08
N THR A 108 -22.06 -4.51 6.95
CA THR A 108 -22.62 -3.38 6.22
C THR A 108 -22.57 -3.55 4.72
N LEU A 109 -21.47 -4.04 4.14
CA LEU A 109 -21.33 -4.11 2.69
C LEU A 109 -22.25 -5.16 2.07
N PRO A 110 -22.28 -6.43 2.54
CA PRO A 110 -23.22 -7.42 2.00
C PRO A 110 -24.67 -6.97 2.14
N TRP A 111 -25.02 -6.31 3.24
CA TRP A 111 -26.35 -5.77 3.45
C TRP A 111 -26.71 -4.67 2.46
N ILE A 112 -25.82 -3.68 2.23
CA ILE A 112 -26.03 -2.61 1.25
C ILE A 112 -26.18 -3.18 -0.17
N TRP A 113 -25.32 -4.12 -0.55
CA TRP A 113 -25.37 -4.77 -1.85
C TRP A 113 -26.64 -5.60 -2.04
N ALA A 114 -27.01 -6.42 -1.05
CA ALA A 114 -28.23 -7.20 -1.10
C ALA A 114 -29.49 -6.32 -1.18
N PHE A 115 -29.52 -5.21 -0.45
CA PHE A 115 -30.58 -4.22 -0.55
C PHE A 115 -30.62 -3.59 -1.95
N GLY A 116 -29.49 -3.24 -2.54
CA GLY A 116 -29.40 -2.70 -3.90
C GLY A 116 -29.97 -3.64 -4.97
N TYR A 117 -29.75 -4.96 -4.83
CA TYR A 117 -30.24 -5.96 -5.78
C TYR A 117 -31.68 -6.40 -5.56
N THR A 118 -32.06 -6.64 -4.31
CA THR A 118 -33.33 -7.31 -3.98
C THR A 118 -34.39 -6.34 -3.45
N GLN A 119 -34.01 -5.11 -3.09
CA GLN A 119 -34.83 -4.14 -2.36
C GLN A 119 -35.40 -4.67 -1.02
N LYS A 120 -34.87 -5.78 -0.51
CA LYS A 120 -35.20 -6.36 0.79
C LYS A 120 -34.13 -6.01 1.80
N SER A 121 -34.54 -5.69 3.02
CA SER A 121 -33.65 -5.29 4.12
C SER A 121 -33.30 -6.49 5.01
N ASP A 122 -32.86 -7.59 4.42
CA ASP A 122 -32.41 -8.75 5.20
C ASP A 122 -30.99 -8.50 5.71
N PHE A 123 -30.75 -8.70 7.00
CA PHE A 123 -29.42 -8.54 7.58
C PHE A 123 -28.54 -9.73 7.18
N ILE A 124 -27.65 -9.50 6.22
CA ILE A 124 -26.76 -10.53 5.66
C ILE A 124 -25.34 -10.28 6.13
N VAL A 125 -24.72 -11.33 6.66
CA VAL A 125 -23.28 -11.35 6.95
C VAL A 125 -22.60 -12.25 5.93
N SER A 126 -21.61 -11.73 5.23
CA SER A 126 -20.84 -12.48 4.24
C SER A 126 -19.35 -12.19 4.36
N MET A 127 -18.56 -13.20 4.05
CA MET A 127 -17.09 -13.09 3.90
C MET A 127 -16.67 -12.90 2.44
N ALA A 128 -17.63 -12.92 1.51
CA ALA A 128 -17.36 -12.73 0.08
C ALA A 128 -16.82 -11.30 -0.15
N GLY A 129 -15.62 -11.19 -0.71
CA GLY A 129 -14.91 -9.93 -0.91
C GLY A 129 -14.18 -9.36 0.30
N TYR A 130 -14.02 -10.14 1.38
CA TYR A 130 -13.13 -9.75 2.48
C TYR A 130 -11.67 -9.67 1.98
N PRO A 131 -10.91 -8.58 2.25
CA PRO A 131 -11.12 -7.53 3.26
C PRO A 131 -11.72 -6.19 2.78
N TYR A 132 -12.50 -6.16 1.70
CA TYR A 132 -13.17 -4.96 1.17
C TYR A 132 -12.23 -3.74 1.10
N HIS A 133 -12.67 -2.55 1.54
CA HIS A 133 -11.87 -1.32 1.55
C HIS A 133 -10.68 -1.38 2.53
N LEU A 134 -10.64 -2.35 3.43
CA LEU A 134 -9.55 -2.52 4.40
C LEU A 134 -8.36 -3.28 3.82
N TRP A 135 -8.43 -3.70 2.56
CA TRP A 135 -7.35 -4.42 1.86
C TRP A 135 -6.00 -3.72 1.99
N PHE A 136 -5.95 -2.40 1.87
CA PHE A 136 -4.70 -1.66 1.98
C PHE A 136 -4.05 -1.80 3.37
N LEU A 137 -4.86 -1.83 4.45
CA LEU A 137 -4.36 -2.03 5.82
C LEU A 137 -3.85 -3.47 5.99
N TRP A 138 -4.56 -4.44 5.42
CA TRP A 138 -4.14 -5.84 5.39
C TRP A 138 -2.76 -6.00 4.73
N HIS A 139 -2.58 -5.39 3.55
CA HIS A 139 -1.31 -5.41 2.83
C HIS A 139 -0.20 -4.69 3.59
N LEU A 140 -0.48 -3.59 4.29
CA LEU A 140 0.50 -2.93 5.15
C LEU A 140 1.02 -3.85 6.26
N ILE A 141 0.16 -4.69 6.84
CA ILE A 141 0.58 -5.67 7.85
C ILE A 141 1.45 -6.74 7.20
N ILE A 142 1.09 -7.25 6.03
CA ILE A 142 1.90 -8.21 5.29
C ILE A 142 3.29 -7.64 5.01
N PHE A 143 3.37 -6.44 4.42
CA PHE A 143 4.66 -5.80 4.14
C PHE A 143 5.48 -5.54 5.41
N LEU A 144 4.82 -5.22 6.53
CA LEU A 144 5.48 -5.07 7.81
C LEU A 144 6.10 -6.39 8.28
N VAL A 145 5.33 -7.48 8.27
CA VAL A 145 5.80 -8.81 8.67
C VAL A 145 6.96 -9.27 7.77
N ILE A 146 6.81 -9.14 6.45
CA ILE A 146 7.87 -9.45 5.48
C ILE A 146 9.13 -8.62 5.78
N SER A 147 9.00 -7.32 6.02
CA SER A 147 10.15 -6.45 6.32
C SER A 147 10.89 -6.87 7.60
N VAL A 148 10.15 -7.32 8.63
CA VAL A 148 10.74 -7.83 9.88
C VAL A 148 11.45 -9.16 9.64
N ILE A 149 10.84 -10.09 8.90
CA ILE A 149 11.43 -11.39 8.55
C ILE A 149 12.70 -11.20 7.73
N LEU A 150 12.67 -10.37 6.69
CA LEU A 150 13.84 -10.08 5.85
C LEU A 150 14.97 -9.45 6.67
N LYS A 151 14.65 -8.53 7.59
CA LYS A 151 15.65 -7.94 8.49
C LYS A 151 16.27 -9.00 9.40
N LEU A 152 15.46 -9.88 9.99
CA LEU A 152 15.95 -10.95 10.86
C LEU A 152 16.83 -11.93 10.08
N TYR A 153 16.40 -12.34 8.88
CA TYR A 153 17.19 -13.18 7.98
C TYR A 153 18.56 -12.55 7.67
N PHE A 154 18.59 -11.27 7.30
CA PHE A 154 19.84 -10.57 7.00
C PHE A 154 20.77 -10.46 8.23
N LEU A 155 20.21 -10.23 9.42
CA LEU A 155 21.00 -10.19 10.66
C LEU A 155 21.60 -11.56 11.01
N ILE A 156 20.83 -12.63 10.86
CA ILE A 156 21.31 -14.00 11.07
C ILE A 156 22.39 -14.35 10.05
N PHE A 157 22.13 -14.08 8.77
CA PHE A 157 23.07 -14.34 7.68
C PHE A 157 24.41 -13.63 7.88
N THR A 158 24.37 -12.33 8.23
CA THR A 158 25.61 -11.57 8.51
C THR A 158 26.33 -12.10 9.76
N LYS A 159 25.62 -12.47 10.82
CA LYS A 159 26.22 -13.08 12.02
C LYS A 159 26.90 -14.42 11.71
N ILE A 160 26.29 -15.27 10.88
CA ILE A 160 26.88 -16.54 10.44
C ILE A 160 28.16 -16.29 9.62
N LEU A 161 28.11 -15.37 8.66
CA LEU A 161 29.29 -15.02 7.85
C LEU A 161 30.46 -14.52 8.71
N ILE A 162 30.18 -13.69 9.72
CA ILE A 162 31.17 -13.20 10.68
C ILE A 162 31.74 -14.37 11.50
N SER A 163 30.88 -15.28 11.97
CA SER A 163 31.30 -16.47 12.72
C SER A 163 32.21 -17.38 11.91
N LEU A 164 32.00 -17.49 10.60
CA LEU A 164 32.81 -18.30 9.69
C LEU A 164 34.07 -17.58 9.17
N LYS A 165 34.33 -16.34 9.60
CA LYS A 165 35.45 -15.49 9.12
C LYS A 165 35.50 -15.32 7.59
N LEU A 166 34.35 -15.37 6.93
CA LEU A 166 34.24 -15.26 5.46
C LEU A 166 34.28 -13.79 5.00
N ASN A 167 35.41 -13.11 5.20
CA ASN A 167 35.59 -11.68 4.94
C ASN A 167 35.22 -11.25 3.50
N ILE A 168 35.49 -12.11 2.50
CA ILE A 168 35.16 -11.85 1.09
C ILE A 168 33.64 -11.76 0.90
N LEU A 169 32.88 -12.69 1.44
CA LEU A 169 31.40 -12.71 1.33
C LEU A 169 30.75 -11.58 2.12
N ILE A 170 31.33 -11.16 3.24
CA ILE A 170 30.89 -9.98 3.99
C ILE A 170 31.03 -8.72 3.13
N ASN A 171 32.18 -8.56 2.45
CA ASN A 171 32.44 -7.41 1.59
C ASN A 171 31.55 -7.40 0.31
N ILE A 172 31.27 -8.56 -0.25
CA ILE A 172 30.33 -8.70 -1.38
C ILE A 172 28.91 -8.33 -0.94
N SER A 173 28.44 -8.89 0.18
CA SER A 173 27.11 -8.60 0.72
C SER A 173 26.90 -7.13 1.04
N SER A 174 27.91 -6.48 1.65
CA SER A 174 27.87 -5.04 1.95
C SER A 174 27.87 -4.18 0.68
N ASN A 175 28.66 -4.54 -0.33
CA ASN A 175 28.67 -3.85 -1.62
C ASN A 175 27.34 -3.99 -2.37
N ILE A 176 26.78 -5.20 -2.47
CA ILE A 176 25.46 -5.44 -3.09
C ILE A 176 24.40 -4.60 -2.39
N LYS A 177 24.36 -4.61 -1.05
CA LYS A 177 23.43 -3.80 -0.28
C LYS A 177 23.61 -2.30 -0.53
N HIS A 178 24.84 -1.81 -0.59
CA HIS A 178 25.14 -0.41 -0.88
C HIS A 178 24.63 0.00 -2.27
N TYR A 179 24.94 -0.77 -3.32
CA TYR A 179 24.47 -0.49 -4.68
C TYR A 179 22.95 -0.61 -4.81
N PHE A 180 22.33 -1.61 -4.17
CA PHE A 180 20.88 -1.77 -4.16
C PHE A 180 20.18 -0.59 -3.46
N LEU A 181 20.66 -0.17 -2.29
CA LEU A 181 20.12 1.00 -1.59
C LEU A 181 20.34 2.28 -2.40
N LYS A 182 21.50 2.42 -3.04
CA LYS A 182 21.78 3.54 -3.94
C LYS A 182 20.79 3.53 -5.11
N PHE A 183 20.55 2.40 -5.77
CA PHE A 183 19.57 2.27 -6.85
C PHE A 183 18.14 2.63 -6.39
N LEU A 184 17.71 2.10 -5.25
CA LEU A 184 16.35 2.30 -4.73
C LEU A 184 16.10 3.74 -4.26
N PHE A 185 17.07 4.37 -3.60
CA PHE A 185 16.91 5.69 -2.97
C PHE A 185 17.53 6.85 -3.77
N TYR A 186 18.25 6.61 -4.88
CA TYR A 186 18.61 7.70 -5.78
C TYR A 186 17.36 8.20 -6.51
N SER A 187 16.97 9.43 -6.18
CA SER A 187 15.76 10.17 -6.57
C SER A 187 15.36 10.14 -8.06
N LYS A 188 16.22 9.70 -8.98
CA LYS A 188 15.94 9.71 -10.43
C LYS A 188 15.39 8.40 -10.99
N ILE A 189 15.53 7.29 -10.26
CA ILE A 189 15.17 5.94 -10.72
C ILE A 189 13.78 5.47 -10.23
N PRO A 190 13.36 5.71 -8.96
CA PRO A 190 12.10 5.15 -8.47
C PRO A 190 10.87 5.78 -9.15
N ILE A 191 10.92 7.04 -9.57
CA ILE A 191 9.80 7.69 -10.26
C ILE A 191 9.55 7.05 -11.64
N PRO A 192 10.51 6.99 -12.58
CA PRO A 192 10.30 6.31 -13.85
C PRO A 192 10.09 4.80 -13.69
N PHE A 193 10.61 4.17 -12.64
CA PHE A 193 10.33 2.77 -12.35
C PHE A 193 8.87 2.54 -11.94
N ILE A 194 8.30 3.38 -11.07
CA ILE A 194 6.87 3.34 -10.71
C ILE A 194 6.03 3.64 -11.96
N LEU A 195 6.44 4.61 -12.77
CA LEU A 195 5.73 4.99 -13.99
C LEU A 195 5.78 3.84 -15.02
N CYS A 196 6.92 3.17 -15.16
CA CYS A 196 7.11 2.00 -16.02
C CYS A 196 6.29 0.80 -15.54
N ILE A 197 6.29 0.50 -14.24
CA ILE A 197 5.42 -0.54 -13.67
C ILE A 197 3.94 -0.18 -13.89
N SER A 198 3.55 1.07 -13.69
CA SER A 198 2.16 1.49 -13.94
C SER A 198 1.75 1.37 -15.41
N LEU A 199 2.69 1.56 -16.34
CA LEU A 199 2.46 1.35 -17.77
C LEU A 199 2.41 -0.14 -18.13
N LEU A 200 3.24 -0.97 -17.49
CA LEU A 200 3.27 -2.42 -17.70
C LEU A 200 2.07 -3.14 -17.09
N SER A 201 1.52 -2.62 -15.98
CA SER A 201 0.32 -3.14 -15.31
C SER A 201 -0.99 -2.59 -15.88
N PHE A 202 -0.92 -1.78 -16.95
CA PHE A 202 -2.08 -1.17 -17.57
C PHE A 202 -2.91 -2.23 -18.30
N GLY A 203 -4.04 -2.63 -17.71
CA GLY A 203 -4.96 -3.63 -18.26
C GLY A 203 -5.37 -4.75 -17.30
N GLU A 204 -4.64 -4.97 -16.20
CA GLU A 204 -4.95 -6.02 -15.22
C GLU A 204 -5.73 -5.49 -13.99
N SER A 205 -5.63 -4.18 -13.70
CA SER A 205 -6.01 -3.61 -12.40
C SER A 205 -7.45 -3.10 -12.31
N GLY A 206 -8.44 -3.97 -12.33
CA GLY A 206 -9.84 -3.57 -12.09
C GLY A 206 -10.59 -4.49 -11.14
N THR A 207 -10.23 -5.77 -11.17
CA THR A 207 -10.97 -6.83 -10.47
C THR A 207 -10.73 -6.85 -8.97
N GLU A 208 -9.58 -6.36 -8.51
CA GLU A 208 -9.17 -6.41 -7.09
C GLU A 208 -9.95 -5.45 -6.16
N LEU A 209 -10.68 -4.49 -6.74
CA LEU A 209 -11.53 -3.55 -5.99
C LEU A 209 -12.99 -4.01 -5.89
N VAL A 210 -13.36 -5.04 -6.67
CA VAL A 210 -14.72 -5.55 -6.79
C VAL A 210 -14.82 -7.01 -6.30
N ALA A 211 -13.70 -7.75 -6.26
CA ALA A 211 -13.62 -9.13 -5.79
C ALA A 211 -13.66 -9.29 -4.26
#